data_AF-A0AA97B1A8-F1
#
_entry.id   AF-A0AA97B1A8-F1
#
_cell.length_a   1.000
_cell.length_b   1.000
_cell.length_c   1.000
_cell.angle_alpha   90.00
_cell.angle_beta   90.00
_cell.angle_gamma   90.00
#
_symmetry.space_group_name_H-M   'P 1'
#
loop_
_entity.id
_entity.type
_entity.pdbx_description
1 polymer ?
#
loop_
_entity_poly.entity_id
_entity_poly.type
_entity_poly.pdbx_seq_one_letter_code
_entity_poly.pdbx_strand_id
1 'polypeptide(L)'
;MFLSAMTSALASALLLTAAPLSVTIEPLGFSVQNANKEVRVTKVLPGSVAAQEGLEPGMRIVSIDRPRRSFARDPIHLLSQTDLHDALMPTWDEPLTIRIKGADAERVLRLRRTGPRPAQEFPDTPLTREQVSRLTQFEQSRYLMWLARHGSMPTSSMPEFELEQRSTAYVKEDALLAVIGGGSTPAHVYTSATVLTPCEGALEKLVLRGAPAGGAPLQLRPDVRGMNASVRVDLPLWKPAEVLQACRASASPLESRVKAELHCQGAPVEKREFTATLRVFCDEPLPAGIRDARNVLSLAGRRRADDAPALIHQLEVGANGTLALNARLDGIVPPPVEVSLVELDGKGNTARRHATKKVEPQMADLPLHVTLDTRTARTARLAAALRFADGSTRLSFPADVAIVTREEVAAQQRQAEEAYERLMDFNRKLAQQWPSACDSLTEVTAWTQAQPEIEWAASTPDTSMTYQVKGSAGLNVLNCHRHHR
;
A
#
# COMPACT_ATOMS: atom_id res chain seq x y z
N MET A 1 74.94 15.65 -22.24
CA MET A 1 73.49 15.38 -22.38
C MET A 1 72.79 15.87 -21.12
N PHE A 2 72.26 17.09 -21.19
CA PHE A 2 71.24 17.64 -20.31
C PHE A 2 70.64 18.85 -21.04
N LEU A 3 69.31 18.90 -21.05
CA LEU A 3 68.45 20.07 -20.88
C LEU A 3 68.57 21.30 -21.80
N SER A 4 67.38 21.79 -22.16
CA SER A 4 66.96 23.21 -22.24
C SER A 4 67.55 24.08 -23.35
N ALA A 5 66.83 25.00 -23.97
CA ALA A 5 65.43 25.42 -23.97
C ALA A 5 65.30 26.48 -25.07
N MET A 6 64.08 26.65 -25.62
CA MET A 6 63.41 27.94 -25.88
C MET A 6 64.13 28.96 -26.82
N THR A 7 63.50 29.67 -27.76
CA THR A 7 62.16 30.28 -27.78
C THR A 7 61.96 31.06 -29.08
N SER A 8 60.68 31.19 -29.48
CA SER A 8 60.05 32.39 -30.08
C SER A 8 60.31 32.67 -31.58
N ALA A 9 59.38 32.36 -32.49
CA ALA A 9 58.08 33.03 -32.78
C ALA A 9 58.28 34.28 -33.67
N LEU A 10 57.78 34.31 -34.91
CA LEU A 10 56.53 34.92 -35.42
C LEU A 10 56.93 35.52 -36.79
N ALA A 11 56.17 35.62 -37.88
CA ALA A 11 54.75 35.54 -38.12
C ALA A 11 54.54 35.28 -39.62
N SER A 12 53.57 34.45 -39.96
CA SER A 12 52.75 34.67 -41.16
C SER A 12 51.37 34.16 -40.82
N ALA A 13 50.56 35.10 -40.33
CA ALA A 13 49.14 34.95 -40.14
C ALA A 13 48.49 34.73 -41.51
N LEU A 14 48.23 33.47 -41.84
CA LEU A 14 47.18 33.12 -42.79
C LEU A 14 45.89 33.03 -41.97
N LEU A 15 44.99 33.96 -42.27
CA LEU A 15 43.58 33.95 -41.90
C LEU A 15 42.97 32.58 -42.26
N LEU A 16 42.98 31.65 -41.30
CA LEU A 16 41.93 30.65 -41.23
C LEU A 16 40.67 31.41 -40.80
N THR A 17 39.99 32.02 -41.77
CA THR A 17 38.56 32.19 -41.65
C THR A 17 38.02 30.82 -41.28
N ALA A 18 37.43 30.70 -40.08
CA ALA A 18 36.75 29.50 -39.67
C ALA A 18 35.74 29.20 -40.78
N ALA A 19 36.06 28.24 -41.66
CA ALA A 19 35.15 27.81 -42.71
C ALA A 19 33.85 27.47 -41.97
N PRO A 20 32.72 28.08 -42.35
CA PRO A 20 31.52 27.84 -41.59
C PRO A 20 31.21 26.35 -41.68
N LEU A 21 31.29 25.71 -40.53
CA LEU A 21 31.27 24.27 -40.39
C LEU A 21 29.95 23.74 -40.96
N SER A 22 30.06 22.98 -42.04
CA SER A 22 28.94 22.34 -42.71
C SER A 22 28.69 20.96 -42.11
N VAL A 23 27.42 20.63 -41.94
CA VAL A 23 26.95 19.30 -41.50
C VAL A 23 26.56 18.53 -42.75
N THR A 24 27.17 17.36 -42.97
CA THR A 24 26.85 16.49 -44.10
C THR A 24 26.01 15.32 -43.64
N ILE A 25 24.98 14.96 -44.40
CA ILE A 25 24.09 13.82 -44.15
C ILE A 25 24.31 12.83 -45.29
N GLU A 26 25.34 12.01 -45.17
CA GLU A 26 25.82 11.11 -46.22
C GLU A 26 24.74 10.14 -46.72
N PRO A 27 23.90 9.51 -45.87
CA PRO A 27 22.89 8.56 -46.33
C PRO A 27 21.81 9.18 -47.23
N LEU A 28 21.65 10.50 -47.17
CA LEU A 28 20.68 11.25 -47.97
C LEU A 28 21.36 12.10 -49.05
N GLY A 29 22.67 12.34 -48.93
CA GLY A 29 23.49 13.03 -49.91
C GLY A 29 23.23 14.53 -49.99
N PHE A 30 23.13 15.22 -48.85
CA PHE A 30 23.10 16.69 -48.77
C PHE A 30 23.93 17.21 -47.61
N SER A 31 24.27 18.50 -47.65
CA SER A 31 24.94 19.21 -46.57
C SER A 31 24.17 20.49 -46.22
N VAL A 32 24.20 20.86 -44.95
CA VAL A 32 23.61 22.08 -44.42
C VAL A 32 24.62 22.92 -43.68
N GLN A 33 24.31 24.19 -43.52
CA GLN A 33 25.08 25.12 -42.72
C GLN A 33 24.11 25.92 -41.85
N ASN A 34 24.46 26.03 -40.57
CA ASN A 34 23.79 26.95 -39.65
C ASN A 34 24.49 28.31 -39.74
N ALA A 35 23.85 29.29 -40.36
CA ALA A 35 24.37 30.63 -40.53
C ALA A 35 23.24 31.66 -40.39
N ASN A 36 23.53 32.81 -39.76
CA ASN A 36 22.57 33.91 -39.62
C ASN A 36 21.22 33.51 -38.98
N LYS A 37 21.26 32.63 -37.97
CA LYS A 37 20.06 32.06 -37.30
C LYS A 37 19.15 31.24 -38.23
N GLU A 38 19.70 30.71 -39.32
CA GLU A 38 18.99 29.85 -40.27
C GLU A 38 19.82 28.61 -40.61
N VAL A 39 19.15 27.47 -40.78
CA VAL A 39 19.76 26.24 -41.31
C VAL A 39 19.46 26.18 -42.80
N ARG A 40 20.51 26.28 -43.64
CA ARG A 40 20.38 26.29 -45.10
C ARG A 40 21.09 25.11 -45.72
N VAL A 41 20.48 24.54 -46.76
CA VAL A 41 21.11 23.52 -47.60
C VAL A 41 22.21 24.19 -48.41
N THR A 42 23.44 23.70 -48.32
CA THR A 42 24.60 24.24 -49.04
C THR A 42 25.01 23.39 -50.22
N LYS A 43 24.76 22.08 -50.13
CA LYS A 43 25.13 21.12 -51.17
C LYS A 43 24.11 19.99 -51.24
N VAL A 44 23.81 19.56 -52.46
CA VAL A 44 23.03 18.34 -52.73
C VAL A 44 23.79 17.54 -53.76
N LEU A 45 24.04 16.25 -53.49
CA LEU A 45 24.75 15.37 -54.39
C LEU A 45 23.82 14.94 -55.54
N PRO A 46 24.25 15.07 -56.82
CA PRO A 46 23.46 14.60 -57.95
C PRO A 46 23.10 13.11 -57.81
N GLY A 47 21.83 12.77 -58.08
CA GLY A 47 21.32 11.40 -58.00
C GLY A 47 21.08 10.87 -56.58
N SER A 48 21.35 11.65 -55.52
CA SER A 48 21.07 11.26 -54.14
C SER A 48 19.57 11.26 -53.81
N VAL A 49 19.20 10.67 -52.67
CA VAL A 49 17.83 10.74 -52.14
C VAL A 49 17.37 12.18 -52.01
N ALA A 50 18.24 13.08 -51.54
CA ALA A 50 17.92 14.49 -51.42
C ALA A 50 17.64 15.16 -52.78
N ALA A 51 18.41 14.85 -53.82
CA ALA A 51 18.15 15.36 -55.17
C ALA A 51 16.82 14.83 -55.73
N GLN A 52 16.52 13.54 -55.53
CA GLN A 52 15.30 12.90 -56.01
C GLN A 52 14.04 13.47 -55.34
N GLU A 53 14.11 13.81 -54.06
CA GLU A 53 13.04 14.46 -53.31
C GLU A 53 12.96 15.99 -53.56
N GLY A 54 13.77 16.52 -54.48
CA GLY A 54 13.74 17.93 -54.88
C GLY A 54 14.31 18.90 -53.83
N LEU A 55 15.27 18.44 -53.01
CA LEU A 55 16.07 19.33 -52.18
C LEU A 55 17.11 20.05 -53.06
N GLU A 56 17.24 21.37 -52.91
CA GLU A 56 18.18 22.18 -53.69
C GLU A 56 19.04 23.06 -52.77
N PRO A 57 20.28 23.40 -53.19
CA PRO A 57 21.09 24.39 -52.49
C PRO A 57 20.36 25.73 -52.33
N GLY A 58 20.54 26.38 -51.19
CA GLY A 58 19.92 27.66 -50.83
C GLY A 58 18.60 27.54 -50.07
N MET A 59 17.92 26.39 -50.14
CA MET A 59 16.69 26.13 -49.40
C MET A 59 16.91 26.16 -47.88
N ARG A 60 15.94 26.73 -47.15
CA ARG A 60 16.00 26.83 -45.68
C ARG A 60 15.22 25.68 -45.04
N ILE A 61 15.83 24.98 -44.09
CA ILE A 61 15.11 24.06 -43.20
C ILE A 61 14.42 24.89 -42.12
N VAL A 62 13.11 24.69 -41.97
CA VAL A 62 12.26 25.40 -41.01
C VAL A 62 12.12 24.57 -39.74
N SER A 63 11.74 23.30 -39.87
CA SER A 63 11.56 22.35 -38.77
C SER A 63 11.91 20.92 -39.19
N ILE A 64 12.17 20.08 -38.19
CA ILE A 64 12.33 18.64 -38.35
C ILE A 64 11.10 17.97 -37.72
N ASP A 65 10.22 17.45 -38.57
CA ASP A 65 8.97 16.84 -38.14
C ASP A 65 9.21 15.38 -37.67
N ARG A 66 10.13 14.65 -38.34
CA ARG A 66 10.57 13.29 -37.99
C ARG A 66 12.02 13.02 -38.41
N PRO A 67 12.74 12.10 -37.73
CA PRO A 67 12.33 11.43 -36.50
C PRO A 67 12.38 12.37 -35.29
N ARG A 68 11.53 12.13 -34.29
CA ARG A 68 11.49 12.98 -33.10
C ARG A 68 12.62 12.59 -32.15
N ARG A 69 13.46 13.56 -31.82
CA ARG A 69 14.53 13.43 -30.81
C ARG A 69 14.32 14.46 -29.70
N SER A 70 14.55 14.03 -28.47
CA SER A 70 14.28 14.82 -27.27
C SER A 70 15.06 16.15 -27.22
N PHE A 71 16.28 16.14 -27.74
CA PHE A 71 17.20 17.28 -27.80
C PHE A 71 16.97 18.18 -29.04
N ALA A 72 16.35 17.67 -30.09
CA ALA A 72 16.14 18.38 -31.36
C ALA A 72 14.83 19.18 -31.37
N ARG A 73 14.63 20.03 -30.35
CA ARG A 73 13.44 20.89 -30.27
C ARG A 73 13.65 22.19 -31.05
N ASP A 74 12.57 22.72 -31.60
CA ASP A 74 12.59 24.02 -32.23
C ASP A 74 13.02 25.12 -31.24
N PRO A 75 13.74 26.15 -31.71
CA PRO A 75 14.13 26.38 -33.10
C PRO A 75 15.45 25.71 -33.51
N ILE A 76 15.46 25.03 -34.67
CA ILE A 76 16.58 24.17 -35.13
C ILE A 76 17.94 24.89 -35.31
N HIS A 77 17.95 26.22 -35.46
CA HIS A 77 19.19 27.00 -35.59
C HIS A 77 19.95 27.16 -34.26
N LEU A 78 19.37 26.74 -33.13
CA LEU A 78 20.05 26.72 -31.84
C LEU A 78 20.78 25.40 -31.58
N LEU A 79 20.60 24.38 -32.44
CA LEU A 79 21.28 23.12 -32.30
C LEU A 79 22.77 23.28 -32.56
N SER A 80 23.59 22.60 -31.74
CA SER A 80 25.01 22.42 -32.03
C SER A 80 25.18 21.68 -33.35
N GLN A 81 26.36 21.70 -33.96
CA GLN A 81 26.59 20.98 -35.23
C GLN A 81 26.35 19.48 -35.07
N THR A 82 26.80 18.91 -33.96
CA THR A 82 26.58 17.50 -33.64
C THR A 82 25.10 17.19 -33.46
N ASP A 83 24.36 18.04 -32.75
CA ASP A 83 22.93 17.82 -32.56
C ASP A 83 22.14 18.07 -33.85
N LEU A 84 22.56 19.01 -34.70
CA LEU A 84 21.96 19.26 -36.00
C LEU A 84 22.20 18.08 -36.95
N HIS A 85 23.42 17.55 -36.98
CA HIS A 85 23.77 16.33 -37.69
C HIS A 85 22.88 15.17 -37.25
N ASP A 86 22.87 14.91 -35.95
CA ASP A 86 22.12 13.79 -35.39
C ASP A 86 20.62 13.99 -35.67
N ALA A 87 20.07 15.19 -35.48
CA ALA A 87 18.66 15.51 -35.75
C ALA A 87 18.25 15.28 -37.21
N LEU A 88 19.13 15.60 -38.17
CA LEU A 88 18.89 15.42 -39.60
C LEU A 88 19.20 14.00 -40.10
N MET A 89 19.76 13.14 -39.27
CA MET A 89 20.06 11.77 -39.66
C MET A 89 18.78 10.91 -39.60
N PRO A 90 18.31 10.29 -40.70
CA PRO A 90 17.20 9.34 -40.67
C PRO A 90 17.62 8.01 -40.05
N THR A 91 16.65 7.28 -39.50
CA THR A 91 16.85 5.88 -39.09
C THR A 91 16.47 4.93 -40.25
N TRP A 92 16.59 3.61 -40.06
CA TRP A 92 16.13 2.66 -41.08
C TRP A 92 14.61 2.51 -41.12
N ASP A 93 13.93 2.70 -40.00
CA ASP A 93 12.47 2.57 -39.91
C ASP A 93 11.75 3.93 -40.05
N GLU A 94 12.43 5.02 -39.70
CA GLU A 94 11.88 6.37 -39.70
C GLU A 94 12.58 7.25 -40.75
N PRO A 95 11.84 7.74 -41.76
CA PRO A 95 12.39 8.69 -42.71
C PRO A 95 12.60 10.06 -42.05
N LEU A 96 13.52 10.84 -42.61
CA LEU A 96 13.65 12.25 -42.29
C LEU A 96 12.49 13.00 -42.94
N THR A 97 11.60 13.57 -42.13
CA THR A 97 10.56 14.48 -42.59
C THR A 97 10.91 15.88 -42.14
N ILE A 98 11.16 16.77 -43.09
CA ILE A 98 11.58 18.15 -42.84
C ILE A 98 10.67 19.12 -43.57
N ARG A 99 10.44 20.27 -42.94
CA ARG A 99 9.76 21.39 -43.58
C ARG A 99 10.79 22.36 -44.15
N ILE A 100 10.67 22.65 -45.43
CA ILE A 100 11.62 23.44 -46.20
C ILE A 100 10.92 24.68 -46.75
N LYS A 101 11.59 25.83 -46.65
CA LYS A 101 11.20 27.07 -47.32
C LYS A 101 12.12 27.33 -48.51
N GLY A 102 11.56 27.22 -49.71
CA GLY A 102 12.20 27.61 -50.98
C GLY A 102 11.89 29.05 -51.35
N ALA A 103 12.10 29.40 -52.62
CA ALA A 103 11.78 30.74 -53.15
C ALA A 103 10.26 31.02 -53.17
N ASP A 104 9.45 30.04 -53.58
CA ASP A 104 8.03 30.25 -53.88
C ASP A 104 7.07 29.80 -52.78
N ALA A 105 7.44 28.77 -52.01
CA ALA A 105 6.56 28.20 -50.97
C ALA A 105 7.33 27.39 -49.91
N GLU A 106 6.64 27.14 -48.80
CA GLU A 106 7.02 26.17 -47.78
C GLU A 106 6.41 24.80 -48.10
N ARG A 107 7.23 23.73 -48.07
CA ARG A 107 6.80 22.36 -48.38
C ARG A 107 7.45 21.35 -47.46
N VAL A 108 6.85 20.17 -47.34
CA VAL A 108 7.37 19.06 -46.53
C VAL A 108 8.04 18.04 -47.45
N LEU A 109 9.28 17.67 -47.13
CA LEU A 109 10.03 16.62 -47.83
C LEU A 109 10.19 15.41 -46.92
N ARG A 110 10.18 14.20 -47.51
CA ARG A 110 10.29 12.93 -46.80
C ARG A 110 11.43 12.10 -47.39
N LEU A 111 12.60 12.20 -46.77
CA LEU A 111 13.81 11.55 -47.24
C LEU A 111 14.04 10.22 -46.52
N ARG A 112 14.10 9.12 -47.28
CA ARG A 112 14.34 7.77 -46.75
C ARG A 112 15.71 7.27 -47.20
N ARG A 113 16.55 6.87 -46.25
CA ARG A 113 17.83 6.23 -46.56
C ARG A 113 17.62 4.91 -47.32
N THR A 114 18.50 4.61 -48.27
CA THR A 114 18.43 3.41 -49.13
C THR A 114 19.53 2.39 -48.86
N GLY A 115 20.51 2.73 -48.01
CA GLY A 115 21.60 1.82 -47.66
C GLY A 115 21.13 0.59 -46.85
N PRO A 116 21.86 -0.54 -46.93
CA PRO A 116 21.50 -1.75 -46.20
C PRO A 116 21.48 -1.51 -44.68
N ARG A 117 20.63 -2.25 -43.97
CA ARG A 117 20.63 -2.26 -42.50
C ARG A 117 21.83 -3.07 -42.01
N PRO A 118 22.60 -2.57 -41.03
CA PRO A 118 23.70 -3.33 -40.47
C PRO A 118 23.15 -4.63 -39.85
N ALA A 119 23.94 -5.70 -39.93
CA ALA A 119 23.58 -6.99 -39.33
C ALA A 119 23.42 -6.87 -37.81
N GLN A 120 24.16 -5.95 -37.19
CA GLN A 120 24.10 -5.62 -35.79
C GLN A 120 23.78 -4.14 -35.63
N GLU A 121 22.60 -3.84 -35.10
CA GLU A 121 22.09 -2.47 -35.00
C GLU A 121 22.58 -1.72 -33.75
N PHE A 122 22.81 -2.45 -32.66
CA PHE A 122 23.35 -1.92 -31.41
C PHE A 122 24.65 -2.65 -31.06
N PRO A 123 25.66 -1.95 -30.53
CA PRO A 123 26.92 -2.57 -30.14
C PRO A 123 26.71 -3.57 -28.99
N ASP A 124 27.54 -4.60 -28.88
CA ASP A 124 27.44 -5.62 -27.80
C ASP A 124 27.57 -5.03 -26.38
N THR A 125 28.24 -3.88 -26.25
CA THR A 125 28.31 -3.13 -25.00
C THR A 125 27.11 -2.19 -24.85
N PRO A 126 26.43 -2.16 -23.69
CA PRO A 126 25.34 -1.21 -23.45
C PRO A 126 25.75 0.25 -23.71
N LEU A 127 24.88 0.98 -24.41
CA LEU A 127 24.99 2.41 -24.64
C LEU A 127 24.97 3.19 -23.30
N THR A 128 25.76 4.26 -23.19
CA THR A 128 25.73 5.18 -22.05
C THR A 128 24.42 5.96 -21.99
N ARG A 129 24.11 6.62 -20.87
CA ARG A 129 22.89 7.44 -20.73
C ARG A 129 22.82 8.54 -21.79
N GLU A 130 23.95 9.14 -22.14
CA GLU A 130 24.08 10.17 -23.18
C GLU A 130 23.84 9.61 -24.58
N GLN A 131 24.25 8.37 -24.83
CA GLN A 131 23.99 7.70 -26.12
C GLN A 131 22.51 7.29 -26.23
N VAL A 132 21.91 6.79 -25.15
CA VAL A 132 20.48 6.44 -25.10
C VAL A 132 19.59 7.66 -25.32
N SER A 133 19.94 8.82 -24.73
CA SER A 133 19.16 10.05 -24.88
C SER A 133 19.16 10.60 -26.32
N ARG A 134 20.10 10.15 -27.15
CA ARG A 134 20.21 10.53 -28.57
C ARG A 134 19.39 9.65 -29.51
N LEU A 135 18.94 8.48 -29.06
CA LEU A 135 18.08 7.59 -29.85
C LEU A 135 16.71 8.23 -30.12
N THR A 136 16.09 7.89 -31.25
CA THR A 136 14.66 8.18 -31.45
C THR A 136 13.81 7.36 -30.51
N GLN A 137 12.54 7.71 -30.31
CA GLN A 137 11.62 6.92 -29.49
C GLN A 137 11.50 5.46 -29.99
N PHE A 138 11.53 5.26 -31.31
CA PHE A 138 11.45 3.94 -31.91
C PHE A 138 12.76 3.16 -31.74
N GLU A 139 13.91 3.81 -31.94
CA GLU A 139 15.22 3.23 -31.66
C GLU A 139 15.39 2.87 -30.19
N GLN A 140 14.92 3.73 -29.27
CA GLN A 140 14.95 3.48 -27.83
C GLN A 140 14.11 2.25 -27.46
N SER A 141 12.91 2.12 -28.04
CA SER A 141 12.05 0.95 -27.81
C SER A 141 12.72 -0.35 -28.26
N ARG A 142 13.39 -0.33 -29.42
CA ARG A 142 14.16 -1.50 -29.90
C ARG A 142 15.44 -1.73 -29.13
N TYR A 143 16.11 -0.68 -28.69
CA TYR A 143 17.29 -0.78 -27.84
C TYR A 143 16.93 -1.43 -26.49
N LEU A 144 15.78 -1.10 -25.90
CA LEU A 144 15.27 -1.76 -24.70
C LEU A 144 14.97 -3.25 -24.95
N MET A 145 14.37 -3.61 -26.08
CA MET A 145 14.18 -5.01 -26.47
C MET A 145 15.50 -5.75 -26.73
N TRP A 146 16.47 -5.06 -27.34
CA TRP A 146 17.80 -5.60 -27.59
C TRP A 146 18.56 -5.81 -26.29
N LEU A 147 18.51 -4.85 -25.36
CA LEU A 147 19.06 -4.96 -24.00
C LEU A 147 18.45 -6.13 -23.22
N ALA A 148 17.13 -6.35 -23.34
CA ALA A 148 16.48 -7.49 -22.72
C ALA A 148 16.94 -8.84 -23.29
N ARG A 149 17.48 -8.87 -24.52
CA ARG A 149 17.92 -10.10 -25.21
C ARG A 149 19.44 -10.33 -25.16
N HIS A 150 20.24 -9.27 -25.17
CA HIS A 150 21.71 -9.32 -25.32
C HIS A 150 22.44 -8.71 -24.13
N GLY A 151 21.79 -7.83 -23.38
CA GLY A 151 22.26 -7.54 -22.05
C GLY A 151 22.13 -8.82 -21.25
N SER A 152 23.24 -9.33 -20.74
CA SER A 152 23.21 -9.76 -19.35
C SER A 152 22.64 -8.58 -18.60
N MET A 153 21.32 -8.58 -18.38
CA MET A 153 20.60 -7.67 -17.50
C MET A 153 21.56 -7.41 -16.35
N PRO A 154 21.94 -6.16 -16.03
CA PRO A 154 22.85 -5.90 -14.92
C PRO A 154 22.21 -6.55 -13.72
N THR A 155 22.62 -7.79 -13.36
CA THR A 155 21.76 -8.83 -12.76
C THR A 155 20.53 -8.15 -12.22
N SER A 156 19.48 -7.97 -13.06
CA SER A 156 18.31 -7.21 -12.62
C SER A 156 18.01 -7.83 -11.29
N SER A 157 18.14 -7.05 -10.20
CA SER A 157 18.11 -7.58 -8.85
C SER A 157 16.96 -8.56 -8.85
N MET A 158 17.28 -9.86 -8.76
CA MET A 158 16.27 -10.91 -8.99
C MET A 158 15.05 -10.49 -8.20
N PRO A 159 13.84 -10.53 -8.79
CA PRO A 159 12.64 -9.84 -8.30
C PRO A 159 12.70 -9.77 -6.79
N GLU A 160 12.90 -8.56 -6.28
CA GLU A 160 13.21 -8.39 -4.88
C GLU A 160 12.12 -9.06 -4.07
N PHE A 161 12.56 -9.85 -3.11
CA PHE A 161 11.74 -10.13 -1.96
C PHE A 161 11.49 -8.79 -1.26
N GLU A 162 10.41 -8.10 -1.64
CA GLU A 162 9.98 -6.90 -0.96
C GLU A 162 9.21 -7.31 0.29
N LEU A 163 9.95 -7.36 1.38
CA LEU A 163 9.39 -7.33 2.71
C LEU A 163 9.12 -5.85 3.05
N GLU A 164 8.05 -5.26 2.52
CA GLU A 164 7.57 -3.98 3.05
C GLU A 164 7.12 -4.21 4.50
N GLN A 165 8.03 -3.97 5.45
CA GLN A 165 7.75 -4.19 6.86
C GLN A 165 7.91 -2.91 7.67
N ARG A 166 6.78 -2.49 8.22
CA ARG A 166 6.71 -1.96 9.57
C ARG A 166 5.75 -2.85 10.34
N SER A 167 6.23 -4.04 10.72
CA SER A 167 5.48 -4.87 11.64
C SER A 167 5.65 -4.33 13.06
N THR A 168 4.53 -4.14 13.72
CA THR A 168 4.50 -3.52 15.04
C THR A 168 3.58 -4.33 15.93
N ALA A 169 4.14 -4.91 16.98
CA ALA A 169 3.40 -5.55 18.05
C ALA A 169 3.06 -4.52 19.14
N TYR A 170 1.82 -4.56 19.61
CA TYR A 170 1.35 -3.76 20.74
C TYR A 170 1.10 -4.68 21.93
N VAL A 171 1.82 -4.43 23.02
CA VAL A 171 1.70 -5.16 24.27
C VAL A 171 1.18 -4.21 25.33
N LYS A 172 0.21 -4.66 26.12
CA LYS A 172 -0.29 -3.92 27.29
C LYS A 172 -0.60 -4.92 28.39
N GLU A 173 -0.22 -4.61 29.62
CA GLU A 173 -0.52 -5.46 30.79
C GLU A 173 -0.09 -6.93 30.54
N ASP A 174 1.12 -7.14 30.01
CA ASP A 174 1.66 -8.45 29.65
C ASP A 174 0.84 -9.27 28.64
N ALA A 175 -0.05 -8.63 27.89
CA ALA A 175 -0.83 -9.26 26.83
C ALA A 175 -0.50 -8.65 25.46
N LEU A 176 -0.28 -9.51 24.45
CA LEU A 176 -0.18 -9.09 23.06
C LEU A 176 -1.58 -8.75 22.54
N LEU A 177 -1.83 -7.48 22.25
CA LEU A 177 -3.14 -6.97 21.84
C LEU A 177 -3.35 -7.05 20.31
N ALA A 178 -2.35 -6.62 19.55
CA ALA A 178 -2.42 -6.54 18.09
C ALA A 178 -1.02 -6.58 17.45
N VAL A 179 -0.98 -6.96 16.18
CA VAL A 179 0.21 -6.92 15.32
C VAL A 179 -0.18 -6.26 14.00
N ILE A 180 0.39 -5.08 13.72
CA ILE A 180 0.22 -4.38 12.44
C ILE A 180 1.22 -4.97 11.44
N GLY A 181 0.84 -5.07 10.16
CA GLY A 181 1.70 -5.64 9.10
C GLY A 181 1.91 -7.16 9.24
N GLY A 182 0.99 -7.84 9.91
CA GLY A 182 1.09 -9.26 10.24
C GLY A 182 -0.05 -9.71 11.13
N GLY A 183 0.24 -10.59 12.08
CA GLY A 183 -0.76 -11.10 13.01
C GLY A 183 -0.15 -11.97 14.11
N SER A 184 -1.00 -12.69 14.83
CA SER A 184 -0.54 -13.63 15.85
C SER A 184 -1.52 -14.76 16.08
N THR A 185 -0.97 -15.92 16.43
CA THR A 185 -1.64 -17.01 17.11
C THR A 185 -1.05 -17.14 18.52
N PRO A 186 -1.66 -17.94 19.41
CA PRO A 186 -1.05 -18.28 20.68
C PRO A 186 0.31 -18.99 20.56
N ALA A 187 0.64 -19.60 19.42
CA ALA A 187 1.93 -20.26 19.20
C ALA A 187 2.98 -19.33 18.58
N HIS A 188 2.56 -18.45 17.65
CA HIS A 188 3.50 -17.68 16.83
C HIS A 188 3.03 -16.24 16.58
N VAL A 189 3.99 -15.34 16.43
CA VAL A 189 3.79 -13.98 15.91
C VAL A 189 4.21 -13.97 14.45
N TYR A 190 3.31 -13.46 13.61
CA TYR A 190 3.42 -13.51 12.17
C TYR A 190 3.73 -12.14 11.62
N THR A 191 4.45 -12.14 10.52
CA THR A 191 4.57 -10.99 9.66
C THR A 191 4.23 -11.34 8.22
N SER A 192 3.49 -10.47 7.53
CA SER A 192 3.12 -10.70 6.15
C SER A 192 4.27 -10.28 5.22
N ALA A 193 4.48 -11.05 4.16
CA ALA A 193 5.47 -10.84 3.11
C ALA A 193 4.85 -11.09 1.75
N THR A 194 5.34 -10.43 0.70
CA THR A 194 4.97 -10.74 -0.68
C THR A 194 6.21 -11.25 -1.41
N VAL A 195 6.10 -12.44 -2.00
CA VAL A 195 7.16 -13.05 -2.81
C VAL A 195 6.81 -12.84 -4.27
N LEU A 196 7.64 -12.10 -5.00
CA LEU A 196 7.58 -11.99 -6.45
C LEU A 196 8.40 -13.11 -7.07
N THR A 197 7.77 -13.91 -7.95
CA THR A 197 8.44 -15.05 -8.55
C THR A 197 9.12 -14.71 -9.89
N PRO A 198 10.40 -15.07 -10.08
CA PRO A 198 11.07 -15.04 -11.39
C PRO A 198 10.73 -16.25 -12.28
N CYS A 199 9.92 -17.21 -11.82
CA CYS A 199 9.65 -18.41 -12.59
C CYS A 199 8.98 -18.08 -13.94
N GLU A 200 9.58 -18.51 -15.06
CA GLU A 200 8.93 -18.47 -16.37
C GLU A 200 7.72 -19.43 -16.43
N GLY A 201 7.81 -20.54 -15.70
CA GLY A 201 6.77 -21.56 -15.55
C GLY A 201 6.02 -21.50 -14.22
N ALA A 202 5.62 -22.67 -13.71
CA ALA A 202 4.98 -22.78 -12.40
C ALA A 202 5.99 -22.67 -11.25
N LEU A 203 5.57 -22.03 -10.15
CA LEU A 203 6.28 -22.12 -8.87
C LEU A 203 5.87 -23.43 -8.17
N GLU A 204 6.73 -24.43 -8.16
CA GLU A 204 6.40 -25.75 -7.60
C GLU A 204 6.41 -25.73 -6.08
N LYS A 205 7.37 -25.01 -5.50
CA LYS A 205 7.62 -25.04 -4.06
C LYS A 205 8.41 -23.83 -3.59
N LEU A 206 8.02 -23.29 -2.44
CA LEU A 206 8.75 -22.29 -1.68
C LEU A 206 9.11 -22.86 -0.31
N VAL A 207 10.40 -22.85 0.06
CA VAL A 207 10.90 -23.33 1.36
C VAL A 207 11.46 -22.16 2.14
N LEU A 208 11.04 -22.00 3.38
CA LEU A 208 11.47 -20.94 4.26
C LEU A 208 12.07 -21.55 5.53
N ARG A 209 13.39 -21.47 5.65
CA ARG A 209 14.13 -21.91 6.85
C ARG A 209 14.25 -20.75 7.83
N GLY A 210 14.07 -21.01 9.11
CA GLY A 210 13.95 -19.97 10.15
C GLY A 210 12.50 -19.56 10.42
N ALA A 211 11.54 -20.08 9.65
CA ALA A 211 10.10 -19.96 9.88
C ALA A 211 9.46 -21.36 9.87
N PRO A 212 8.72 -21.78 10.91
CA PRO A 212 8.53 -21.11 12.19
C PRO A 212 9.77 -21.04 13.08
N ALA A 213 9.78 -20.09 14.01
CA ALA A 213 10.81 -19.92 15.03
C ALA A 213 11.10 -21.23 15.77
N GLY A 214 12.33 -21.76 15.62
CA GLY A 214 12.78 -22.99 16.28
C GLY A 214 12.08 -24.27 15.81
N GLY A 215 11.39 -24.24 14.66
CA GLY A 215 10.70 -25.39 14.07
C GLY A 215 11.31 -25.88 12.76
N ALA A 216 10.66 -26.88 12.16
CA ALA A 216 11.03 -27.38 10.83
C ALA A 216 10.74 -26.33 9.75
N PRO A 217 11.48 -26.31 8.62
CA PRO A 217 11.27 -25.32 7.56
C PRO A 217 9.83 -25.32 7.04
N LEU A 218 9.23 -24.13 6.92
CA LEU A 218 7.92 -23.93 6.31
C LEU A 218 8.02 -24.22 4.81
N GLN A 219 7.14 -25.09 4.31
CA GLN A 219 7.08 -25.45 2.90
C GLN A 219 5.71 -25.09 2.35
N LEU A 220 5.70 -24.28 1.30
CA LEU A 220 4.51 -23.81 0.62
C LEU A 220 4.51 -24.33 -0.81
N ARG A 221 3.32 -24.61 -1.35
CA ARG A 221 3.10 -24.99 -2.75
C ARG A 221 2.07 -24.04 -3.37
N PRO A 222 2.49 -22.81 -3.71
CA PRO A 222 1.58 -21.80 -4.24
C PRO A 222 1.16 -22.19 -5.66
N ASP A 223 -0.13 -22.07 -5.97
CA ASP A 223 -0.63 -22.28 -7.34
C ASP A 223 -0.50 -20.98 -8.15
N VAL A 224 0.74 -20.60 -8.47
CA VAL A 224 1.06 -19.43 -9.30
C VAL A 224 1.96 -19.79 -10.46
N ARG A 225 1.79 -19.08 -11.58
CA ARG A 225 2.49 -19.33 -12.83
C ARG A 225 2.88 -18.03 -13.52
N GLY A 226 4.00 -18.06 -14.23
CA GLY A 226 4.49 -16.97 -15.04
C GLY A 226 5.32 -15.95 -14.26
N MET A 227 6.11 -15.19 -15.00
CA MET A 227 7.03 -14.20 -14.45
C MET A 227 6.27 -13.10 -13.72
N ASN A 228 6.83 -12.61 -12.61
CA ASN A 228 6.28 -11.55 -11.75
C ASN A 228 4.95 -11.88 -11.06
N ALA A 229 4.53 -13.15 -11.04
CA ALA A 229 3.42 -13.54 -10.17
C ALA A 229 3.80 -13.29 -8.69
N SER A 230 2.82 -12.89 -7.89
CA SER A 230 3.02 -12.57 -6.47
C SER A 230 2.35 -13.60 -5.58
N VAL A 231 3.05 -13.98 -4.50
CA VAL A 231 2.53 -14.88 -3.47
C VAL A 231 2.61 -14.16 -2.14
N ARG A 232 1.47 -13.94 -1.50
CA ARG A 232 1.45 -13.46 -0.11
C ARG A 232 1.73 -14.62 0.83
N VAL A 233 2.65 -14.42 1.76
CA VAL A 233 3.06 -15.41 2.76
C VAL A 233 3.05 -14.78 4.15
N ASP A 234 2.44 -15.46 5.12
CA ASP A 234 2.54 -15.07 6.52
C ASP A 234 3.63 -15.90 7.21
N LEU A 235 4.62 -15.21 7.77
CA LEU A 235 5.85 -15.80 8.30
C LEU A 235 5.79 -15.90 9.84
N PRO A 236 5.71 -17.11 10.44
CA PRO A 236 5.69 -17.30 11.90
C PRO A 236 7.09 -17.15 12.55
N LEU A 237 7.62 -15.94 12.62
CA LEU A 237 9.04 -15.70 12.92
C LEU A 237 9.40 -15.57 14.40
N TRP A 238 8.44 -15.33 15.28
CA TRP A 238 8.67 -15.16 16.72
C TRP A 238 7.65 -15.93 17.55
N LYS A 239 7.97 -16.18 18.82
CA LYS A 239 7.00 -16.69 19.80
C LYS A 239 6.37 -15.51 20.57
N PRO A 240 5.09 -15.58 20.98
CA PRO A 240 4.48 -14.53 21.80
C PRO A 240 5.27 -14.22 23.07
N ALA A 241 5.85 -15.23 23.72
CA ALA A 241 6.68 -15.05 24.91
C ALA A 241 7.93 -14.19 24.67
N GLU A 242 8.55 -14.28 23.49
CA GLU A 242 9.71 -13.46 23.12
C GLU A 242 9.31 -11.99 22.97
N VAL A 243 8.12 -11.72 22.41
CA VAL A 243 7.58 -10.36 22.28
C VAL A 243 7.26 -9.75 23.64
N LEU A 244 6.63 -10.52 24.53
CA LEU A 244 6.36 -10.08 25.90
C LEU A 244 7.66 -9.84 26.69
N GLN A 245 8.66 -10.70 26.53
CA GLN A 245 9.97 -10.52 27.15
C GLN A 245 10.70 -9.29 26.60
N ALA A 246 10.67 -9.08 25.28
CA ALA A 246 11.25 -7.89 24.65
C ALA A 246 10.63 -6.61 25.19
N CYS A 247 9.33 -6.64 25.47
CA CYS A 247 8.63 -5.53 26.08
C CYS A 247 9.14 -5.23 27.51
N ARG A 248 9.24 -6.26 28.36
CA ARG A 248 9.76 -6.14 29.73
C ARG A 248 11.23 -5.73 29.80
N ALA A 249 12.03 -6.16 28.83
CA ALA A 249 13.46 -5.89 28.77
C ALA A 249 13.83 -4.65 27.95
N SER A 250 12.83 -3.94 27.38
CA SER A 250 13.04 -2.85 26.42
C SER A 250 13.97 -3.23 25.25
N ALA A 251 13.95 -4.50 24.85
CA ALA A 251 14.83 -5.07 23.82
C ALA A 251 14.14 -5.08 22.45
N SER A 252 13.70 -3.89 22.01
CA SER A 252 13.04 -3.64 20.72
C SER A 252 14.01 -2.92 19.78
N PRO A 253 14.10 -3.29 18.48
CA PRO A 253 13.26 -4.27 17.79
C PRO A 253 13.77 -5.72 17.90
N LEU A 254 12.88 -6.68 17.67
CA LEU A 254 13.22 -8.10 17.49
C LEU A 254 13.58 -8.38 16.04
N GLU A 255 14.62 -9.18 15.80
CA GLU A 255 15.09 -9.55 14.47
C GLU A 255 15.07 -11.08 14.28
N SER A 256 14.77 -11.53 13.06
CA SER A 256 14.80 -12.95 12.70
C SER A 256 15.37 -13.12 11.29
N ARG A 257 16.34 -14.04 11.12
CA ARG A 257 16.95 -14.34 9.83
C ARG A 257 16.23 -15.50 9.16
N VAL A 258 15.85 -15.32 7.90
CA VAL A 258 15.11 -16.30 7.12
C VAL A 258 15.88 -16.62 5.85
N LYS A 259 16.02 -17.91 5.55
CA LYS A 259 16.60 -18.40 4.30
C LYS A 259 15.49 -18.98 3.42
N ALA A 260 15.25 -18.36 2.28
CA ALA A 260 14.27 -18.78 1.29
C ALA A 260 14.92 -19.61 0.19
N GLU A 261 14.25 -20.68 -0.22
CA GLU A 261 14.59 -21.50 -1.39
C GLU A 261 13.36 -21.56 -2.32
N LEU A 262 13.52 -21.12 -3.56
CA LEU A 262 12.47 -21.09 -4.57
C LEU A 262 12.71 -22.18 -5.61
N HIS A 263 11.72 -23.04 -5.83
CA HIS A 263 11.79 -24.13 -6.79
C HIS A 263 10.86 -23.83 -7.97
N CYS A 264 11.44 -23.32 -9.05
CA CYS A 264 10.74 -23.10 -10.31
C CYS A 264 10.76 -24.37 -11.18
N GLN A 265 9.67 -24.63 -11.88
CA GLN A 265 9.58 -25.77 -12.80
C GLN A 265 10.70 -25.72 -13.86
N GLY A 266 11.50 -26.78 -13.96
CA GLY A 266 12.55 -26.92 -14.97
C GLY A 266 13.77 -26.02 -14.78
N ALA A 267 13.91 -25.33 -13.65
CA ALA A 267 14.99 -24.40 -13.36
C ALA A 267 15.75 -24.79 -12.06
N PRO A 268 17.01 -24.37 -11.90
CA PRO A 268 17.75 -24.57 -10.66
C PRO A 268 17.11 -23.84 -9.48
N VAL A 269 17.30 -24.37 -8.27
CA VAL A 269 16.76 -23.79 -7.03
C VAL A 269 17.44 -22.46 -6.74
N GLU A 270 16.66 -21.40 -6.62
CA GLU A 270 17.15 -20.09 -6.21
C GLU A 270 17.13 -19.95 -4.69
N LYS A 271 18.16 -19.32 -4.13
CA LYS A 271 18.30 -19.16 -2.67
C LYS A 271 18.52 -17.70 -2.31
N ARG A 272 17.88 -17.25 -1.22
CA ARG A 272 18.01 -15.89 -0.68
C ARG A 272 17.99 -15.92 0.84
N GLU A 273 18.65 -14.96 1.46
CA GLU A 273 18.61 -14.73 2.91
C GLU A 273 18.17 -13.29 3.17
N PHE A 274 17.33 -13.10 4.19
CA PHE A 274 16.86 -11.78 4.62
C PHE A 274 16.67 -11.74 6.14
N THR A 275 16.63 -10.52 6.69
CA THR A 275 16.32 -10.25 8.10
C THR A 275 14.96 -9.58 8.17
N ALA A 276 14.03 -10.17 8.93
CA ALA A 276 12.75 -9.56 9.28
C ALA A 276 12.85 -8.87 10.64
N THR A 277 12.10 -7.77 10.82
CA THR A 277 12.17 -6.93 12.02
C THR A 277 10.78 -6.67 12.58
N LEU A 278 10.59 -6.87 13.89
CA LEU A 278 9.37 -6.59 14.63
C LEU A 278 9.62 -5.51 15.68
N ARG A 279 8.95 -4.36 15.53
CA ARG A 279 8.92 -3.34 16.59
C ARG A 279 7.92 -3.74 17.66
N VAL A 280 8.27 -3.51 18.91
CA VAL A 280 7.39 -3.75 20.06
C VAL A 280 7.12 -2.42 20.76
N PHE A 281 5.85 -2.03 20.86
CA PHE A 281 5.38 -0.93 21.70
C PHE A 281 4.70 -1.49 22.96
N CYS A 282 5.06 -0.91 24.10
CA CYS A 282 4.68 -1.35 25.43
C CYS A 282 3.83 -0.31 26.11
N ASP A 283 2.67 -0.72 26.60
CA ASP A 283 1.71 0.13 27.35
C ASP A 283 1.25 1.38 26.57
N GLU A 284 1.45 1.37 25.26
CA GLU A 284 0.92 2.39 24.34
C GLU A 284 -0.51 2.04 23.91
N PRO A 285 -1.38 3.05 23.73
CA PRO A 285 -2.71 2.81 23.19
C PRO A 285 -2.63 2.29 21.75
N LEU A 286 -3.58 1.43 21.37
CA LEU A 286 -3.72 1.01 19.98
C LEU A 286 -4.04 2.23 19.09
N PRO A 287 -3.42 2.35 17.90
CA PRO A 287 -3.76 3.40 16.95
C PRO A 287 -5.25 3.37 16.56
N ALA A 288 -5.82 4.53 16.24
CA ALA A 288 -7.20 4.63 15.78
C ALA A 288 -7.46 3.71 14.57
N GLY A 289 -8.56 2.96 14.61
CA GLY A 289 -8.92 2.00 13.56
C GLY A 289 -8.32 0.60 13.72
N ILE A 290 -7.33 0.41 14.60
CA ILE A 290 -6.79 -0.91 14.95
C ILE A 290 -7.61 -1.49 16.10
N ARG A 291 -8.07 -2.73 15.92
CA ARG A 291 -8.83 -3.46 16.94
C ARG A 291 -7.95 -4.50 17.62
N ASP A 292 -8.24 -4.78 18.87
CA ASP A 292 -7.68 -5.94 19.56
C ASP A 292 -8.07 -7.21 18.78
N ALA A 293 -7.11 -8.10 18.55
CA ALA A 293 -7.31 -9.33 17.78
C ALA A 293 -8.30 -10.33 18.44
N ARG A 294 -8.71 -10.06 19.68
CA ARG A 294 -9.75 -10.79 20.43
C ARG A 294 -11.15 -10.22 20.21
N ASN A 295 -11.30 -9.02 19.62
CA ASN A 295 -12.60 -8.43 19.33
C ASN A 295 -13.22 -9.02 18.05
N VAL A 296 -13.63 -10.29 18.14
CA VAL A 296 -14.01 -11.15 17.00
C VAL A 296 -15.51 -11.44 16.96
N LEU A 297 -16.14 -11.62 18.13
CA LEU A 297 -17.54 -12.00 18.20
C LEU A 297 -18.43 -10.76 18.28
N SER A 298 -19.35 -10.62 17.32
CA SER A 298 -20.42 -9.62 17.37
C SER A 298 -21.77 -10.30 17.59
N LEU A 299 -22.53 -9.79 18.57
CA LEU A 299 -23.88 -10.27 18.89
C LEU A 299 -24.90 -9.53 18.03
N ALA A 300 -25.34 -10.13 16.93
CA ALA A 300 -26.43 -9.58 16.11
C ALA A 300 -27.60 -10.55 16.10
N GLY A 301 -28.51 -10.41 17.07
CA GLY A 301 -29.64 -11.32 17.25
C GLY A 301 -30.97 -10.74 16.77
N ARG A 302 -31.99 -11.59 16.69
CA ARG A 302 -33.39 -11.17 16.57
C ARG A 302 -34.13 -11.58 17.84
N ARG A 303 -34.87 -10.67 18.48
CA ARG A 303 -35.59 -10.98 19.74
C ARG A 303 -36.79 -11.87 19.44
N ARG A 304 -37.42 -11.68 18.28
CA ARG A 304 -38.50 -12.48 17.70
C ARG A 304 -38.16 -12.86 16.25
N ALA A 305 -38.83 -13.87 15.70
CA ALA A 305 -38.56 -14.36 14.34
C ALA A 305 -38.62 -13.26 13.25
N ASP A 306 -39.54 -12.32 13.43
CA ASP A 306 -39.85 -11.25 12.47
C ASP A 306 -39.07 -9.94 12.72
N ASP A 307 -38.27 -9.86 13.79
CA ASP A 307 -37.53 -8.64 14.11
C ASP A 307 -36.36 -8.43 13.14
N ALA A 308 -36.06 -7.15 12.84
CA ALA A 308 -34.80 -6.81 12.22
C ALA A 308 -33.63 -7.21 13.14
N PRO A 309 -32.49 -7.67 12.59
CA PRO A 309 -31.30 -7.95 13.39
C PRO A 309 -30.87 -6.71 14.20
N ALA A 310 -30.74 -6.87 15.52
CA ALA A 310 -30.25 -5.84 16.43
C ALA A 310 -29.24 -6.45 17.41
N LEU A 311 -28.46 -5.60 18.09
CA LEU A 311 -27.59 -6.08 19.16
C LEU A 311 -28.45 -6.60 20.32
N ILE A 312 -28.37 -7.90 20.62
CA ILE A 312 -29.11 -8.52 21.73
C ILE A 312 -28.15 -8.80 22.87
N HIS A 313 -28.30 -8.01 23.93
CA HIS A 313 -27.59 -8.21 25.19
C HIS A 313 -28.48 -8.83 26.27
N GLN A 314 -29.78 -9.02 25.99
CA GLN A 314 -30.75 -9.47 26.99
C GLN A 314 -31.89 -10.31 26.38
N LEU A 315 -32.21 -11.44 27.04
CA LEU A 315 -33.32 -12.35 26.77
C LEU A 315 -34.18 -12.53 28.03
N GLU A 316 -35.47 -12.86 27.87
CA GLU A 316 -36.35 -13.20 28.98
C GLU A 316 -36.31 -14.70 29.31
N VAL A 317 -36.55 -15.05 30.58
CA VAL A 317 -36.75 -16.43 31.02
C VAL A 317 -37.91 -17.07 30.25
N GLY A 318 -37.68 -18.28 29.73
CA GLY A 318 -38.66 -19.01 28.91
C GLY A 318 -38.75 -18.57 27.45
N ALA A 319 -37.94 -17.60 27.02
CA ALA A 319 -37.86 -17.23 25.60
C ALA A 319 -37.15 -18.33 24.80
N ASN A 320 -37.78 -18.84 23.74
CA ASN A 320 -37.15 -19.68 22.73
C ASN A 320 -36.42 -18.80 21.71
N GLY A 321 -35.32 -18.18 22.13
CA GLY A 321 -34.50 -17.32 21.27
C GLY A 321 -33.32 -18.08 20.69
N THR A 322 -33.32 -18.32 19.38
CA THR A 322 -32.07 -18.60 18.67
C THR A 322 -31.35 -17.28 18.46
N LEU A 323 -30.17 -17.13 19.05
CA LEU A 323 -29.30 -15.99 18.77
C LEU A 323 -28.53 -16.26 17.48
N ALA A 324 -28.58 -15.31 16.56
CA ALA A 324 -27.60 -15.22 15.50
C ALA A 324 -26.39 -14.42 16.04
N LEU A 325 -25.20 -14.89 15.72
CA LEU A 325 -23.94 -14.24 16.02
C LEU A 325 -23.14 -14.20 14.74
N ASN A 326 -22.25 -13.23 14.63
CA ASN A 326 -21.31 -13.18 13.54
C ASN A 326 -19.89 -13.08 14.09
N ALA A 327 -19.06 -14.06 13.74
CA ALA A 327 -17.64 -14.01 14.00
C ALA A 327 -16.96 -13.28 12.84
N ARG A 328 -16.40 -12.11 13.16
CA ARG A 328 -15.71 -11.24 12.22
C ARG A 328 -14.26 -11.69 12.11
N LEU A 329 -13.87 -12.20 10.94
CA LEU A 329 -12.58 -12.84 10.70
C LEU A 329 -11.61 -11.96 9.91
N ASP A 330 -12.07 -10.86 9.32
CA ASP A 330 -11.20 -9.91 8.63
C ASP A 330 -10.16 -9.31 9.60
N GLY A 331 -8.92 -9.22 9.12
CA GLY A 331 -7.79 -8.76 9.91
C GLY A 331 -7.21 -9.80 10.87
N ILE A 332 -7.78 -11.01 10.96
CA ILE A 332 -7.14 -12.13 11.68
C ILE A 332 -6.09 -12.78 10.78
N VAL A 333 -4.83 -12.66 11.17
CA VAL A 333 -3.69 -13.24 10.44
C VAL A 333 -2.89 -14.17 11.37
N PRO A 334 -2.56 -15.39 10.94
CA PRO A 334 -3.15 -16.09 9.80
C PRO A 334 -4.65 -16.37 10.04
N PRO A 335 -5.45 -16.65 8.99
CA PRO A 335 -6.84 -17.00 9.18
C PRO A 335 -6.98 -18.28 10.03
N PRO A 336 -7.96 -18.36 10.94
CA PRO A 336 -8.26 -19.61 11.64
C PRO A 336 -8.77 -20.66 10.63
N VAL A 337 -8.59 -21.94 10.95
CA VAL A 337 -9.12 -23.05 10.14
C VAL A 337 -10.51 -23.48 10.60
N GLU A 338 -10.88 -23.12 11.83
CA GLU A 338 -12.14 -23.48 12.46
C GLU A 338 -12.48 -22.47 13.55
N VAL A 339 -13.76 -22.12 13.65
CA VAL A 339 -14.32 -21.32 14.74
C VAL A 339 -15.37 -22.13 15.47
N SER A 340 -15.31 -22.12 16.78
CA SER A 340 -16.37 -22.68 17.62
C SER A 340 -17.00 -21.62 18.51
N LEU A 341 -18.32 -21.62 18.56
CA LEU A 341 -19.05 -20.85 19.56
C LEU A 341 -19.08 -21.64 20.86
N VAL A 342 -18.56 -21.02 21.93
CA VAL A 342 -18.47 -21.61 23.25
C VAL A 342 -19.15 -20.70 24.29
N GLU A 343 -19.63 -21.31 25.35
CA GLU A 343 -20.08 -20.64 26.56
C GLU A 343 -19.05 -20.86 27.66
N LEU A 344 -18.68 -19.79 28.35
CA LEU A 344 -17.65 -19.78 29.36
C LEU A 344 -18.24 -19.93 30.76
N ASP A 345 -17.52 -20.61 31.66
CA ASP A 345 -17.83 -20.63 33.08
C ASP A 345 -17.38 -19.33 33.77
N GLY A 346 -17.68 -19.21 35.08
CA GLY A 346 -17.26 -18.05 35.89
C GLY A 346 -15.74 -17.89 36.04
N LYS A 347 -14.94 -18.90 35.64
CA LYS A 347 -13.47 -18.86 35.63
C LYS A 347 -12.92 -18.56 34.23
N GLY A 348 -13.77 -18.39 33.22
CA GLY A 348 -13.38 -18.14 31.83
C GLY A 348 -13.02 -19.39 31.02
N ASN A 349 -13.23 -20.61 31.56
CA ASN A 349 -13.01 -21.85 30.82
C ASN A 349 -14.23 -22.19 29.97
N THR A 350 -14.05 -22.99 28.91
CA THR A 350 -15.17 -23.48 28.11
C THR A 350 -16.04 -24.44 28.94
N ALA A 351 -17.24 -23.99 29.30
CA ALA A 351 -18.25 -24.80 29.97
C ALA A 351 -19.03 -25.65 28.96
N ARG A 352 -19.37 -25.07 27.81
CA ARG A 352 -20.17 -25.73 26.76
C ARG A 352 -19.74 -25.28 25.37
N ARG A 353 -19.76 -26.21 24.41
CA ARG A 353 -19.57 -25.92 22.98
C ARG A 353 -20.92 -26.03 22.28
N HIS A 354 -21.30 -24.98 21.56
CA HIS A 354 -22.61 -24.86 20.92
C HIS A 354 -22.55 -25.21 19.43
N ALA A 355 -21.57 -24.66 18.72
CA ALA A 355 -21.40 -24.89 17.30
C ALA A 355 -19.93 -24.85 16.93
N THR A 356 -19.54 -25.60 15.90
CA THR A 356 -18.21 -25.58 15.30
C THR A 356 -18.36 -25.51 13.79
N LYS A 357 -17.63 -24.59 13.16
CA LYS A 357 -17.65 -24.40 11.71
C LYS A 357 -16.24 -24.25 11.18
N LYS A 358 -15.97 -24.88 10.05
CA LYS A 358 -14.74 -24.68 9.29
C LYS A 358 -14.73 -23.29 8.67
N VAL A 359 -13.53 -22.73 8.53
CA VAL A 359 -13.30 -21.43 7.90
C VAL A 359 -12.60 -21.68 6.58
N GLU A 360 -13.17 -21.13 5.51
CA GLU A 360 -12.52 -21.10 4.20
C GLU A 360 -11.67 -19.82 4.09
N PRO A 361 -10.55 -19.83 3.34
CA PRO A 361 -9.59 -18.71 3.31
C PRO A 361 -10.19 -17.34 2.94
N GLN A 362 -11.24 -17.30 2.11
CA GLN A 362 -11.91 -16.07 1.69
C GLN A 362 -13.04 -15.59 2.62
N MET A 363 -13.33 -16.28 3.72
CA MET A 363 -14.41 -15.89 4.63
C MET A 363 -13.99 -14.72 5.51
N ALA A 364 -14.58 -13.54 5.26
CA ALA A 364 -14.42 -12.36 6.13
C ALA A 364 -15.33 -12.42 7.37
N ASP A 365 -16.47 -13.10 7.26
CA ASP A 365 -17.48 -13.20 8.30
C ASP A 365 -18.04 -14.63 8.36
N LEU A 366 -18.34 -15.09 9.56
CA LEU A 366 -18.87 -16.42 9.80
C LEU A 366 -20.12 -16.37 10.68
N PRO A 367 -21.32 -16.59 10.11
CA PRO A 367 -22.55 -16.61 10.87
C PRO A 367 -22.63 -17.87 11.74
N LEU A 368 -23.00 -17.68 13.00
CA LEU A 368 -23.16 -18.71 14.02
C LEU A 368 -24.57 -18.59 14.61
N HIS A 369 -25.19 -19.72 14.92
CA HIS A 369 -26.51 -19.74 15.57
C HIS A 369 -26.40 -20.55 16.85
N VAL A 370 -27.06 -20.07 17.92
CA VAL A 370 -27.10 -20.77 19.20
C VAL A 370 -28.48 -20.68 19.82
N THR A 371 -28.90 -21.79 20.41
CA THR A 371 -30.05 -21.83 21.30
C THR A 371 -29.54 -21.85 22.73
N LEU A 372 -29.83 -20.80 23.50
CA LEU A 372 -29.45 -20.73 24.91
C LEU A 372 -30.51 -21.40 25.78
N ASP A 373 -30.07 -22.01 26.88
CA ASP A 373 -30.99 -22.43 27.94
C ASP A 373 -31.43 -21.19 28.73
N THR A 374 -32.69 -20.80 28.56
CA THR A 374 -33.34 -19.64 29.17
C THR A 374 -34.29 -20.01 30.31
N ARG A 375 -34.22 -21.23 30.86
CA ARG A 375 -35.14 -21.69 31.92
C ARG A 375 -34.99 -20.95 33.24
N THR A 376 -33.81 -20.40 33.52
CA THR A 376 -33.49 -19.69 34.76
C THR A 376 -32.77 -18.39 34.44
N ALA A 377 -32.96 -17.37 35.27
CA ALA A 377 -32.22 -16.12 35.16
C ALA A 377 -30.72 -16.38 35.41
N ARG A 378 -29.87 -15.89 34.51
CA ARG A 378 -28.40 -16.04 34.54
C ARG A 378 -27.76 -15.21 33.44
N THR A 379 -26.45 -15.02 33.51
CA THR A 379 -25.68 -14.46 32.39
C THR A 379 -25.06 -15.60 31.57
N ALA A 380 -25.38 -15.67 30.29
CA ALA A 380 -24.70 -16.53 29.34
C ALA A 380 -23.50 -15.79 28.76
N ARG A 381 -22.29 -16.31 29.01
CA ARG A 381 -21.04 -15.69 28.59
C ARG A 381 -20.50 -16.37 27.34
N LEU A 382 -20.72 -15.78 26.16
CA LEU A 382 -20.42 -16.41 24.87
C LEU A 382 -19.09 -15.93 24.30
N ALA A 383 -18.28 -16.82 23.74
CA ALA A 383 -17.03 -16.46 23.07
C ALA A 383 -16.81 -17.30 21.80
N ALA A 384 -16.00 -16.78 20.89
CA ALA A 384 -15.48 -17.53 19.75
C ALA A 384 -14.13 -18.16 20.12
N ALA A 385 -14.04 -19.48 20.04
CA ALA A 385 -12.80 -20.22 20.10
C ALA A 385 -12.27 -20.45 18.68
N LEU A 386 -11.17 -19.77 18.34
CA LEU A 386 -10.51 -19.80 17.05
C LEU A 386 -9.40 -20.83 17.07
N ARG A 387 -9.48 -21.86 16.21
CA ARG A 387 -8.43 -22.86 16.03
C ARG A 387 -7.63 -22.53 14.78
N PHE A 388 -6.31 -22.51 14.89
CA PHE A 388 -5.39 -22.19 13.79
C PHE A 388 -4.75 -23.45 13.22
N ALA A 389 -4.13 -23.31 12.05
CA ALA A 389 -3.46 -24.42 11.36
C ALA A 389 -2.26 -24.97 12.14
N ASP A 390 -1.64 -24.16 13.01
CA ASP A 390 -0.57 -24.56 13.93
C ASP A 390 -1.07 -25.38 15.15
N GLY A 391 -2.37 -25.64 15.23
CA GLY A 391 -3.02 -26.39 16.31
C GLY A 391 -3.34 -25.55 17.55
N SER A 392 -2.90 -24.30 17.62
CA SER A 392 -3.19 -23.41 18.74
C SER A 392 -4.65 -22.92 18.71
N THR A 393 -5.15 -22.51 19.88
CA THR A 393 -6.52 -22.01 20.03
C THR A 393 -6.55 -20.69 20.80
N ARG A 394 -7.22 -19.66 20.26
CA ARG A 394 -7.44 -18.36 20.91
C ARG A 394 -8.93 -18.15 21.20
N LEU A 395 -9.24 -17.65 22.40
CA LEU A 395 -10.58 -17.17 22.73
C LEU A 395 -10.73 -15.69 22.38
N SER A 396 -11.89 -15.33 21.81
CA SER A 396 -12.31 -13.92 21.68
C SER A 396 -12.64 -13.33 23.04
N PHE A 397 -12.82 -12.00 23.09
CA PHE A 397 -13.53 -11.41 24.20
C PHE A 397 -14.93 -12.02 24.31
N PRO A 398 -15.39 -12.28 25.54
CA PRO A 398 -16.73 -12.77 25.73
C PRO A 398 -17.75 -11.66 25.46
N ALA A 399 -18.89 -12.06 24.94
CA ALA A 399 -20.08 -11.26 24.82
C ALA A 399 -21.12 -11.81 25.81
N ASP A 400 -21.55 -10.96 26.72
CA ASP A 400 -22.48 -11.34 27.78
C ASP A 400 -23.92 -11.14 27.32
N VAL A 401 -24.75 -12.17 27.52
CA VAL A 401 -26.20 -12.13 27.28
C VAL A 401 -26.91 -12.39 28.61
N ALA A 402 -27.58 -11.37 29.12
CA ALA A 402 -28.37 -11.48 30.34
C ALA A 402 -29.69 -12.21 30.05
N ILE A 403 -29.96 -13.30 30.77
CA ILE A 403 -31.26 -13.97 30.80
C ILE A 403 -31.95 -13.48 32.07
N VAL A 404 -33.01 -12.70 31.91
CA VAL A 404 -33.69 -11.99 33.02
C VAL A 404 -35.15 -12.38 33.12
N THR A 405 -35.72 -12.25 34.30
CA THR A 405 -37.15 -12.41 34.54
C THR A 405 -37.95 -11.22 34.01
N ARG A 406 -39.25 -11.42 33.78
CA ARG A 406 -40.15 -10.32 33.39
C ARG A 406 -40.25 -9.23 34.47
N GLU A 407 -40.15 -9.61 35.74
CA GLU A 407 -40.17 -8.68 36.86
C GLU A 407 -38.96 -7.74 36.83
N GLU A 408 -37.77 -8.29 36.53
CA GLU A 408 -36.56 -7.50 36.33
C GLU A 408 -36.66 -6.58 35.12
N VAL A 409 -37.21 -7.05 33.99
CA VAL A 409 -37.45 -6.18 32.81
C VAL A 409 -38.40 -5.04 33.16
N ALA A 410 -39.50 -5.33 33.86
CA ALA A 410 -40.46 -4.31 34.28
C ALA A 410 -39.84 -3.32 35.28
N ALA A 411 -38.99 -3.80 36.20
CA ALA A 411 -38.25 -2.93 37.11
C ALA A 411 -37.26 -2.02 36.38
N GLN A 412 -36.52 -2.55 35.39
CA GLN A 412 -35.63 -1.77 34.53
C GLN A 412 -36.39 -0.70 33.74
N GLN A 413 -37.56 -1.05 33.19
CA GLN A 413 -38.42 -0.10 32.48
C GLN A 413 -38.89 1.03 33.40
N ARG A 414 -39.40 0.70 34.59
CA ARG A 414 -39.80 1.73 35.58
C ARG A 414 -38.64 2.63 35.96
N GLN A 415 -37.47 2.06 36.24
CA GLN A 415 -36.27 2.86 36.55
C GLN A 415 -35.85 3.76 35.38
N ALA A 416 -35.94 3.28 34.14
CA ALA A 416 -35.62 4.07 32.96
C ALA A 416 -36.63 5.21 32.74
N GLU A 417 -37.92 4.97 32.96
CA GLU A 417 -38.97 5.99 32.93
C GLU A 417 -38.75 7.05 34.01
N GLU A 418 -38.55 6.64 35.26
CA GLU A 418 -38.24 7.54 36.38
C GLU A 418 -36.96 8.36 36.14
N ALA A 419 -35.92 7.74 35.58
CA ALA A 419 -34.67 8.42 35.25
C ALA A 419 -34.86 9.40 34.07
N TYR A 420 -35.70 9.07 33.10
CA TYR A 420 -36.05 9.96 31.99
C TYR A 420 -36.84 11.19 32.48
N GLU A 421 -37.83 10.99 33.34
CA GLU A 421 -38.57 12.10 33.97
C GLU A 421 -37.62 13.02 34.75
N ARG A 422 -36.74 12.44 35.56
CA ARG A 422 -35.70 13.17 36.30
C ARG A 422 -34.77 13.97 35.38
N LEU A 423 -34.37 13.38 34.24
CA LEU A 423 -33.57 14.07 33.22
C LEU A 423 -34.32 15.24 32.60
N MET A 424 -35.61 15.06 32.26
CA MET A 424 -36.42 16.13 31.67
C MET A 424 -36.64 17.29 32.64
N ASP A 425 -36.88 16.99 33.91
CA ASP A 425 -37.02 18.01 34.95
C ASP A 425 -35.70 18.73 35.22
N PHE A 426 -34.59 18.00 35.28
CA PHE A 426 -33.25 18.59 35.37
C PHE A 426 -32.95 19.50 34.19
N ASN A 427 -33.23 19.07 32.96
CA ASN A 427 -33.00 19.87 31.75
C ASN A 427 -33.83 21.16 31.74
N ARG A 428 -35.08 21.09 32.20
CA ARG A 428 -35.92 22.27 32.36
C ARG A 428 -35.33 23.25 33.38
N LYS A 429 -34.89 22.74 34.53
CA LYS A 429 -34.24 23.52 35.59
C LYS A 429 -32.92 24.14 35.13
N LEU A 430 -32.10 23.37 34.40
CA LEU A 430 -30.85 23.83 33.80
C LEU A 430 -31.11 24.98 32.82
N ALA A 431 -32.07 24.83 31.90
CA ALA A 431 -32.41 25.87 30.92
C ALA A 431 -33.00 27.13 31.57
N GLN A 432 -33.75 26.99 32.67
CA GLN A 432 -34.28 28.11 33.43
C GLN A 432 -33.21 28.87 34.21
N GLN A 433 -32.30 28.14 34.87
CA GLN A 433 -31.22 28.73 35.68
C GLN A 433 -30.11 29.32 34.80
N TRP A 434 -29.83 28.68 33.66
CA TRP A 434 -28.75 29.03 32.74
C TRP A 434 -29.24 29.13 31.28
N PRO A 435 -30.02 30.17 30.92
CA PRO A 435 -30.50 30.37 29.55
C PRO A 435 -29.37 30.46 28.51
N SER A 436 -28.21 30.97 28.93
CA SER A 436 -26.97 31.03 28.14
C SER A 436 -25.88 30.13 28.74
N ALA A 437 -26.20 28.86 28.98
CA ALA A 437 -25.26 27.90 29.58
C ALA A 437 -23.88 27.83 28.89
N CYS A 438 -23.81 28.17 27.60
CA CYS A 438 -22.56 28.17 26.84
C CYS A 438 -21.62 29.34 27.15
N ASP A 439 -22.13 30.44 27.69
CA ASP A 439 -21.31 31.63 28.00
C ASP A 439 -20.51 31.43 29.31
N SER A 440 -21.00 30.55 30.19
CA SER A 440 -20.43 30.29 31.52
C SER A 440 -20.27 28.79 31.81
N LEU A 441 -19.78 28.02 30.83
CA LEU A 441 -19.76 26.55 30.86
C LEU A 441 -19.14 25.96 32.15
N THR A 442 -18.06 26.56 32.65
CA THR A 442 -17.38 26.11 33.89
C THR A 442 -18.28 26.25 35.12
N GLU A 443 -18.98 27.37 35.24
CA GLU A 443 -19.90 27.63 36.37
C GLU A 443 -21.15 26.74 36.27
N VAL A 444 -21.67 26.57 35.06
CA VAL A 444 -22.79 25.66 34.77
C VAL A 444 -22.43 24.22 35.12
N THR A 445 -21.20 23.79 34.84
CA THR A 445 -20.72 22.45 35.16
C THR A 445 -20.61 22.24 36.66
N ALA A 446 -20.04 23.21 37.39
CA ALA A 446 -19.95 23.16 38.84
C ALA A 446 -21.34 23.13 39.49
N TRP A 447 -22.27 23.96 38.99
CA TRP A 447 -23.67 23.96 39.45
C TRP A 447 -24.38 22.63 39.15
N THR A 448 -24.16 22.06 37.96
CA THR A 448 -24.74 20.78 37.54
C THR A 448 -24.25 19.65 38.43
N GLN A 449 -22.93 19.56 38.68
CA GLN A 449 -22.34 18.56 39.57
C GLN A 449 -22.87 18.64 41.01
N ALA A 450 -23.31 19.83 41.45
CA ALA A 450 -23.87 20.04 42.78
C ALA A 450 -25.37 19.63 42.91
N GLN A 451 -26.06 19.28 41.83
CA GLN A 451 -27.47 18.93 41.89
C GLN A 451 -27.68 17.50 42.45
N PRO A 452 -28.67 17.28 43.34
CA PRO A 452 -28.88 15.98 43.97
C PRO A 452 -29.30 14.87 43.00
N GLU A 453 -29.90 15.23 41.86
CA GLU A 453 -30.29 14.33 40.78
C GLU A 453 -29.13 13.90 39.86
N ILE A 454 -27.98 14.58 39.94
CA ILE A 454 -26.80 14.34 39.12
C ILE A 454 -25.85 13.39 39.83
N GLU A 455 -25.38 12.39 39.09
CA GLU A 455 -24.36 11.44 39.54
C GLU A 455 -22.96 12.02 39.29
N TRP A 456 -22.77 12.61 38.11
CA TRP A 456 -21.51 13.19 37.69
C TRP A 456 -21.70 14.23 36.58
N ALA A 457 -20.84 15.24 36.52
CA ALA A 457 -20.73 16.19 35.42
C ALA A 457 -19.30 16.69 35.24
N ALA A 458 -18.88 16.86 33.99
CA ALA A 458 -17.62 17.50 33.63
C ALA A 458 -17.75 18.29 32.33
N SER A 459 -16.87 19.26 32.15
CA SER A 459 -16.77 20.02 30.91
C SER A 459 -15.47 19.73 30.19
N THR A 460 -15.56 19.80 28.86
CA THR A 460 -14.40 20.10 28.03
C THR A 460 -14.36 21.62 27.86
N PRO A 461 -13.22 22.29 28.11
CA PRO A 461 -13.13 23.75 27.99
C PRO A 461 -13.71 24.23 26.65
N ASP A 462 -14.55 25.26 26.71
CA ASP A 462 -15.12 26.00 25.57
C ASP A 462 -15.97 25.24 24.54
N THR A 463 -16.31 23.96 24.77
CA THR A 463 -16.95 23.13 23.72
C THR A 463 -18.17 22.36 24.16
N SER A 464 -18.14 21.69 25.31
CA SER A 464 -19.30 20.91 25.78
C SER A 464 -19.22 20.57 27.26
N MET A 465 -20.39 20.36 27.87
CA MET A 465 -20.54 19.73 29.19
C MET A 465 -21.16 18.35 29.01
N THR A 466 -20.56 17.33 29.64
CA THR A 466 -21.11 15.98 29.73
C THR A 466 -21.57 15.72 31.16
N TYR A 467 -22.75 15.12 31.34
CA TYR A 467 -23.29 14.81 32.66
C TYR A 467 -24.16 13.54 32.65
N GLN A 468 -24.24 12.89 33.81
CA GLN A 468 -25.05 11.69 34.04
C GLN A 468 -26.07 11.94 35.14
N VAL A 469 -27.34 11.68 34.85
CA VAL A 469 -28.42 11.70 35.84
C VAL A 469 -28.45 10.36 36.56
N LYS A 470 -28.68 10.36 37.88
CA LYS A 470 -28.75 9.12 38.68
C LYS A 470 -29.79 8.16 38.10
N GLY A 471 -29.38 6.91 37.89
CA GLY A 471 -30.25 5.85 37.35
C GLY A 471 -30.47 5.93 35.83
N SER A 472 -29.90 6.91 35.14
CA SER A 472 -29.91 6.94 33.67
C SER A 472 -28.82 6.04 33.09
N ALA A 473 -29.12 5.36 31.98
CA ALA A 473 -28.23 4.40 31.33
C ALA A 473 -27.18 5.03 30.39
N GLY A 474 -27.19 6.35 30.22
CA GLY A 474 -26.36 7.04 29.23
C GLY A 474 -25.90 8.42 29.67
N LEU A 475 -24.81 8.89 29.05
CA LEU A 475 -24.28 10.23 29.23
C LEU A 475 -25.08 11.24 28.39
N ASN A 476 -25.38 12.39 28.99
CA ASN A 476 -26.01 13.52 28.33
C ASN A 476 -24.96 14.57 27.99
N VAL A 477 -25.12 15.26 26.87
CA VAL A 477 -24.17 16.26 26.39
C VAL A 477 -24.89 17.57 26.09
N LEU A 478 -24.41 18.65 26.69
CA LEU A 478 -24.71 20.02 26.29
C LEU A 478 -23.58 20.49 25.38
N ASN A 479 -23.87 20.65 24.08
CA ASN A 479 -22.91 21.11 23.09
C ASN A 479 -23.00 22.63 22.92
N CYS A 480 -21.85 23.29 23.01
CA CYS A 480 -21.72 24.72 22.75
C CYS A 480 -20.99 24.91 21.42
N HIS A 481 -21.77 25.02 20.35
CA HIS A 481 -21.20 25.40 19.06
C HIS A 481 -20.79 26.88 19.13
N ARG A 482 -19.49 27.18 19.03
CA ARG A 482 -19.03 28.54 18.69
C ARG A 482 -19.55 28.85 17.28
N HIS A 483 -20.62 29.63 17.19
CA HIS A 483 -20.87 30.37 15.96
C HIS A 483 -19.72 31.37 15.80
N HIS A 484 -18.78 31.08 14.90
CA HIS A 484 -17.85 32.09 14.41
C HIS A 484 -18.69 33.22 13.79
N ARG A 485 -18.77 34.35 14.50
CA ARG A 485 -19.11 35.65 13.93
C ARG A 485 -17.87 36.51 13.94
#